data_AF-A0A3B8N855-F1
#
_entry.id   AF-A0A3B8N855-F1
#
_cell.length_a   1.000
_cell.length_b   1.000
_cell.length_c   1.000
_cell.angle_alpha   90.00
_cell.angle_beta   90.00
_cell.angle_gamma   90.00
#
_symmetry.space_group_name_H-M   'P 1'
#
loop_
_entity.id
_entity.type
_entity.pdbx_description
1 polymer ?
#
loop_
_entity_poly.entity_id
_entity_poly.type
_entity_poly.pdbx_seq_one_letter_code
_entity_poly.pdbx_strand_id
1 'polypeptide(L)'
;MAMDVDDLLKALRQRGFEAPSIVEAIREIKGSPDNTIPKLRTYKMFKESLKASGVSRDFQVEVLSLILEVMKDPFAGQRKTGGLKGIRSLELKTIRNGRFVYSYIQESNTIHLLYVGSHAGIGSKYEILHSRLSGKLRYFNREGK
;
A
#
# COMPACT_ATOMS: atom_id res chain seq x y z
N MET A 1 -11.93 -8.18 15.20
CA MET A 1 -12.23 -9.46 14.51
C MET A 1 -11.47 -9.48 13.21
N ALA A 2 -10.73 -10.55 12.91
CA ALA A 2 -10.13 -10.71 11.59
C ALA A 2 -11.26 -10.85 10.56
N MET A 3 -11.17 -10.13 9.45
CA MET A 3 -12.12 -10.25 8.34
C MET A 3 -11.99 -11.67 7.76
N ASP A 4 -13.13 -12.32 7.49
CA ASP A 4 -13.12 -13.60 6.79
C ASP A 4 -12.51 -13.45 5.38
N VAL A 5 -11.88 -14.50 4.86
CA VAL A 5 -11.21 -14.46 3.55
C VAL A 5 -12.22 -14.21 2.42
N ASP A 6 -13.43 -14.75 2.52
CA ASP A 6 -14.45 -14.58 1.49
C ASP A 6 -15.02 -13.16 1.53
N ASP A 7 -15.21 -12.60 2.72
CA ASP A 7 -15.60 -11.20 2.91
C ASP A 7 -14.53 -10.24 2.36
N LEU A 8 -13.25 -10.57 2.58
CA LEU A 8 -12.13 -9.81 2.05
C LEU A 8 -12.12 -9.79 0.52
N LEU A 9 -12.26 -10.95 -0.11
CA LEU A 9 -12.30 -11.05 -1.58
C LEU A 9 -13.54 -10.34 -2.15
N LYS A 10 -14.70 -10.46 -1.49
CA LYS A 10 -15.92 -9.74 -1.88
C LYS A 10 -15.73 -8.23 -1.81
N ALA A 11 -15.12 -7.73 -0.74
CA ALA A 11 -14.82 -6.30 -0.58
C ALA A 11 -13.80 -5.81 -1.61
N LEU A 12 -12.80 -6.62 -1.97
CA LEU A 12 -11.87 -6.31 -3.07
C LEU A 12 -12.62 -6.21 -4.40
N ARG A 13 -13.55 -7.12 -4.70
CA ARG A 13 -14.36 -7.04 -5.93
C ARG A 13 -15.18 -5.75 -6.03
N GLN A 14 -15.75 -5.29 -4.91
CA GLN A 14 -16.46 -3.99 -4.85
C GLN A 14 -15.54 -2.80 -5.15
N ARG A 15 -14.22 -2.99 -5.09
CA ARG A 15 -13.19 -1.98 -5.38
C ARG A 15 -12.56 -2.14 -6.77
N GLY A 16 -13.08 -3.05 -7.60
CA GLY A 16 -12.64 -3.24 -8.98
C GLY A 16 -11.58 -4.33 -9.19
N PHE A 17 -11.35 -5.18 -8.18
CA PHE A 17 -10.54 -6.38 -8.35
C PHE A 17 -11.35 -7.54 -8.93
N GLU A 18 -10.73 -8.42 -9.71
CA GLU A 18 -11.40 -9.59 -10.30
C GLU A 18 -10.91 -10.92 -9.73
N ALA A 19 -9.86 -10.89 -8.91
CA ALA A 19 -9.24 -12.08 -8.35
C ALA A 19 -10.23 -13.01 -7.59
N PRO A 20 -10.25 -14.32 -7.93
CA PRO A 20 -11.06 -15.30 -7.21
C PRO A 20 -10.37 -15.87 -5.96
N SER A 21 -9.09 -15.55 -5.73
CA SER A 21 -8.32 -16.04 -4.59
C SER A 21 -7.35 -14.99 -4.03
N ILE A 22 -6.85 -15.20 -2.80
CA ILE A 22 -5.83 -14.34 -2.17
C ILE A 22 -4.56 -14.26 -3.03
N VAL A 23 -4.12 -15.40 -3.58
CA VAL A 23 -2.91 -15.47 -4.41
C VAL A 23 -3.07 -14.65 -5.68
N GLU A 24 -4.24 -14.71 -6.31
CA GLU A 24 -4.54 -13.92 -7.51
C GLU A 24 -4.74 -12.44 -7.20
N ALA A 25 -5.32 -12.10 -6.06
CA ALA A 25 -5.46 -10.71 -5.64
C ALA A 25 -4.07 -10.07 -5.46
N ILE A 26 -3.15 -10.79 -4.81
CA ILE A 26 -1.75 -10.37 -4.70
C ILE A 26 -1.09 -10.25 -6.08
N ARG A 27 -1.36 -11.17 -7.03
CA ARG A 27 -0.83 -11.09 -8.40
C ARG A 27 -1.37 -9.86 -9.14
N GLU A 28 -2.66 -9.59 -9.02
CA GLU A 28 -3.33 -8.44 -9.61
C GLU A 28 -2.77 -7.13 -9.05
N ILE A 29 -2.60 -7.01 -7.73
CA ILE A 29 -1.94 -5.86 -7.08
C ILE A 29 -0.53 -5.64 -7.63
N LYS A 30 0.25 -6.72 -7.80
CA LYS A 30 1.58 -6.63 -8.43
C LYS A 30 1.49 -6.15 -9.87
N GLY A 31 0.38 -6.39 -10.57
CA GLY A 31 0.06 -5.84 -11.89
C GLY A 31 -0.25 -4.34 -11.92
N SER A 32 -0.69 -3.75 -10.79
CA SER A 32 -1.25 -2.38 -10.71
C SER A 32 -2.55 -2.26 -11.53
N PRO A 33 -3.68 -2.77 -11.01
CA PRO A 33 -4.92 -2.84 -11.77
C PRO A 33 -5.48 -1.44 -12.03
N ASP A 34 -5.77 -1.14 -13.29
CA ASP A 34 -6.27 0.17 -13.72
C ASP A 34 -7.78 0.36 -13.43
N ASN A 35 -8.50 -0.72 -13.13
CA ASN A 35 -9.96 -0.76 -12.92
C ASN A 35 -10.38 -0.43 -11.47
N THR A 36 -9.41 -0.14 -10.60
CA THR A 36 -9.67 0.06 -9.17
C THR A 36 -10.11 1.49 -8.83
N ILE A 37 -10.96 1.62 -7.79
CA ILE A 37 -11.41 2.92 -7.28
C ILE A 37 -11.22 2.97 -5.75
N PRO A 38 -10.29 3.80 -5.23
CA PRO A 38 -9.28 4.61 -5.92
C PRO A 38 -8.32 3.79 -6.79
N LYS A 39 -7.65 4.42 -7.77
CA LYS A 39 -6.68 3.75 -8.64
C LYS A 39 -5.48 3.26 -7.83
N LEU A 40 -4.99 2.05 -8.11
CA LEU A 40 -3.81 1.49 -7.45
C LEU A 40 -2.60 1.44 -8.36
N ARG A 41 -1.50 2.05 -7.89
CA ARG A 41 -0.17 1.99 -8.54
C ARG A 41 0.83 1.30 -7.64
N THR A 42 1.39 0.19 -8.11
CA THR A 42 2.32 -0.62 -7.31
C THR A 42 3.76 -0.45 -7.77
N TYR A 43 4.62 0.02 -6.86
CA TYR A 43 6.02 0.30 -7.18
C TYR A 43 6.87 -0.97 -7.12
N LYS A 44 7.95 -1.01 -7.90
CA LYS A 44 8.91 -2.13 -7.92
C LYS A 44 9.37 -2.54 -6.51
N MET A 45 9.65 -1.55 -5.66
CA MET A 45 10.08 -1.76 -4.28
C MET A 45 9.02 -2.50 -3.45
N PHE A 46 7.74 -2.13 -3.59
CA PHE A 46 6.64 -2.84 -2.94
C PHE A 46 6.60 -4.30 -3.37
N LYS A 47 6.67 -4.57 -4.68
CA LYS A 47 6.66 -5.94 -5.25
C LYS A 47 7.79 -6.79 -4.71
N GLU A 48 9.00 -6.22 -4.64
CA GLU A 48 10.19 -6.90 -4.09
C GLU A 48 10.04 -7.17 -2.59
N SER A 49 9.57 -6.17 -1.83
CA SER A 49 9.39 -6.30 -0.37
C SER A 49 8.30 -7.32 0.00
N LEU A 50 7.23 -7.37 -0.79
CA LEU A 50 6.16 -8.36 -0.68
C LEU A 50 6.65 -9.78 -1.00
N LYS A 51 7.60 -9.94 -1.92
CA LYS A 51 8.23 -11.24 -2.23
C LYS A 51 9.20 -11.68 -1.13
N ALA A 52 9.97 -10.74 -0.58
CA ALA A 52 11.02 -11.03 0.40
C ALA A 52 10.48 -11.35 1.80
N SER A 53 9.33 -10.80 2.20
CA SER A 53 8.82 -10.89 3.57
C SER A 53 8.26 -12.26 3.99
N GLY A 54 8.46 -13.31 3.18
CA GLY A 54 7.90 -14.64 3.46
C GLY A 54 6.39 -14.63 3.23
N VAL A 55 5.93 -15.32 2.20
CA VAL A 55 4.55 -15.26 1.71
C VAL A 55 3.65 -16.16 2.56
N SER A 56 3.59 -15.93 3.88
CA SER A 56 2.58 -16.61 4.70
C SER A 56 1.19 -16.10 4.29
N ARG A 57 0.20 -16.99 4.36
CA ARG A 57 -1.19 -16.62 4.06
C ARG A 57 -1.65 -15.46 4.93
N ASP A 58 -1.29 -15.46 6.20
CA ASP A 58 -1.66 -14.41 7.16
C ASP A 58 -1.08 -13.05 6.76
N PHE A 59 0.19 -13.02 6.33
CA PHE A 59 0.80 -11.79 5.83
C PHE A 59 0.09 -11.29 4.56
N GLN A 60 -0.23 -12.17 3.61
CA GLN A 60 -0.98 -11.78 2.41
C GLN A 60 -2.36 -11.22 2.75
N VAL A 61 -3.10 -11.89 3.64
CA VAL A 61 -4.43 -11.45 4.10
C VAL A 61 -4.34 -10.10 4.79
N GLU A 62 -3.34 -9.89 5.64
CA GLU A 62 -3.11 -8.59 6.29
C GLU A 62 -2.82 -7.49 5.27
N VAL A 63 -1.94 -7.74 4.30
CA VAL A 63 -1.61 -6.75 3.25
C VAL A 63 -2.84 -6.38 2.43
N LEU A 64 -3.65 -7.37 2.04
CA LEU A 64 -4.91 -7.13 1.32
C LEU A 64 -5.91 -6.33 2.16
N SER A 65 -6.00 -6.64 3.45
CA SER A 65 -6.87 -5.93 4.38
C SER A 65 -6.45 -4.45 4.52
N LEU A 66 -5.14 -4.19 4.63
CA LEU A 66 -4.61 -2.83 4.68
C LEU A 66 -4.81 -2.08 3.36
N ILE A 67 -4.72 -2.76 2.22
CA ILE A 67 -5.03 -2.16 0.91
C ILE A 67 -6.51 -1.73 0.87
N LEU A 68 -7.42 -2.59 1.29
CA LEU A 68 -8.84 -2.21 1.39
C LEU A 68 -9.08 -1.05 2.34
N GLU A 69 -8.40 -1.06 3.49
CA GLU A 69 -8.49 0.02 4.47
C GLU A 69 -8.12 1.37 3.82
N VAL A 70 -6.98 1.43 3.12
CA VAL A 70 -6.56 2.68 2.47
C VAL A 70 -7.39 3.02 1.22
N MET A 71 -8.01 2.05 0.56
CA MET A 71 -8.97 2.32 -0.51
C MET A 71 -10.30 2.87 0.02
N LYS A 72 -10.69 2.51 1.24
CA LYS A 72 -11.87 3.03 1.92
C LYS A 72 -11.60 4.42 2.52
N ASP A 73 -10.45 4.59 3.16
CA ASP A 73 -9.96 5.85 3.71
C ASP A 73 -8.50 6.09 3.29
N PRO A 74 -8.26 6.83 2.19
CA PRO A 74 -6.91 7.13 1.74
C PRO A 74 -6.07 7.95 2.73
N PHE A 75 -6.71 8.58 3.72
CA PHE A 75 -6.07 9.36 4.76
C PHE A 75 -5.79 8.56 6.04
N ALA A 76 -5.99 7.24 6.02
CA ALA A 76 -5.62 6.36 7.12
C ALA A 76 -4.10 6.41 7.45
N GLY A 77 -3.75 5.86 8.61
CA GLY A 77 -2.37 5.70 9.05
C GLY A 77 -1.61 6.98 9.39
N GLN A 78 -0.39 6.80 9.89
CA GLN A 78 0.47 7.88 10.36
C GLN A 78 1.07 8.64 9.17
N ARG A 79 0.82 9.96 9.11
CA ARG A 79 1.48 10.86 8.15
C ARG A 79 2.96 11.04 8.52
N LYS A 80 3.84 10.93 7.53
CA LYS A 80 5.26 11.23 7.70
C LYS A 80 5.53 12.74 7.54
N THR A 81 6.57 13.19 8.23
CA THR A 81 7.00 14.60 8.29
C THR A 81 8.36 14.79 7.61
N GLY A 82 8.82 16.05 7.51
CA GLY A 82 10.12 16.37 6.90
C GLY A 82 10.21 15.96 5.43
N GLY A 83 11.35 15.41 5.02
CA GLY A 83 11.60 14.93 3.65
C GLY A 83 10.68 13.80 3.17
N LEU A 84 9.83 13.25 4.04
CA LEU A 84 8.87 12.20 3.71
C LEU A 84 7.41 12.71 3.70
N LYS A 85 7.20 14.04 3.73
CA LYS A 85 5.86 14.63 3.61
C LYS A 85 5.15 14.09 2.36
N GLY A 86 3.91 13.65 2.54
CA GLY A 86 3.09 13.01 1.49
C GLY A 86 3.05 11.47 1.57
N ILE A 87 3.93 10.86 2.38
CA ILE A 87 3.90 9.42 2.67
C ILE A 87 3.10 9.15 3.95
N ARG A 88 2.41 8.01 3.94
CA ARG A 88 1.65 7.46 5.07
C ARG A 88 2.13 6.06 5.39
N SER A 89 1.95 5.64 6.64
CA SER A 89 2.25 4.28 7.05
C SER A 89 1.24 3.71 8.03
N LEU A 90 0.88 2.45 7.83
CA LEU A 90 0.15 1.62 8.77
C LEU A 90 1.08 0.57 9.37
N GLU A 91 0.76 0.10 10.57
CA GLU A 91 1.51 -0.96 11.23
C GLU A 91 1.08 -2.33 10.68
N LEU A 92 2.04 -3.23 10.51
CA LEU A 92 1.77 -4.65 10.29
C LEU A 92 1.80 -5.38 11.64
N LYS A 93 0.88 -6.32 11.83
CA LYS A 93 0.79 -7.19 13.01
C LYS A 93 1.54 -8.49 12.80
N THR A 94 1.62 -8.98 11.56
CA THR A 94 2.32 -10.23 11.21
C THR A 94 3.84 -10.12 11.25
N ILE A 95 4.38 -8.89 11.25
CA ILE A 95 5.83 -8.63 11.30
C ILE A 95 6.10 -7.65 12.44
N ARG A 96 6.99 -8.01 13.39
CA ARG A 96 7.42 -7.11 14.46
C ARG A 96 8.04 -5.84 13.87
N ASN A 97 7.56 -4.67 14.31
CA ASN A 97 7.91 -3.37 13.74
C ASN A 97 7.69 -3.29 12.22
N GLY A 98 6.72 -4.03 11.69
CA GLY A 98 6.37 -4.01 10.28
C GLY A 98 5.59 -2.75 9.90
N ARG A 99 5.76 -2.32 8.66
CA ARG A 99 5.11 -1.15 8.08
C ARG A 99 4.59 -1.45 6.69
N PHE A 100 3.35 -1.05 6.46
CA PHE A 100 2.77 -0.86 5.14
C PHE A 100 2.87 0.62 4.79
N VAL A 101 3.58 0.95 3.72
CA VAL A 101 3.91 2.33 3.34
C VAL A 101 3.32 2.66 1.99
N TYR A 102 2.61 3.78 1.92
CA TYR A 102 1.91 4.22 0.73
C TYR A 102 1.85 5.75 0.65
N SER A 103 1.41 6.26 -0.49
CA SER A 103 1.06 7.67 -0.65
C SER A 103 -0.24 7.81 -1.44
N TYR A 104 -0.99 8.88 -1.21
CA TYR A 104 -2.23 9.16 -1.92
C TYR A 104 -2.14 10.51 -2.64
N ILE A 105 -2.49 10.52 -3.92
CA ILE A 105 -2.62 11.74 -4.74
C ILE A 105 -4.11 12.00 -4.94
N GLN A 106 -4.62 13.05 -4.31
CA GLN A 106 -6.05 13.38 -4.32
C GLN A 106 -6.52 13.80 -5.72
N GLU A 107 -5.74 14.60 -6.45
CA GLU A 107 -6.09 15.13 -7.77
C GLU A 107 -6.32 14.03 -8.81
N SER A 108 -5.61 12.90 -8.67
CA SER A 108 -5.73 11.74 -9.56
C SER A 108 -6.47 10.58 -8.93
N ASN A 109 -6.98 10.75 -7.70
CA ASN A 109 -7.55 9.71 -6.85
C ASN A 109 -6.76 8.38 -6.91
N THR A 110 -5.44 8.47 -6.71
CA THR A 110 -4.52 7.34 -6.91
C THR A 110 -3.75 7.04 -5.62
N ILE A 111 -3.77 5.78 -5.21
CA ILE A 111 -2.98 5.22 -4.12
C ILE A 111 -1.74 4.55 -4.71
N HIS A 112 -0.57 4.97 -4.24
CA HIS A 112 0.72 4.43 -4.63
C HIS A 112 1.24 3.52 -3.52
N LEU A 113 1.36 2.23 -3.81
CA LEU A 113 1.92 1.23 -2.89
C LEU A 113 3.45 1.26 -3.01
N LEU A 114 4.12 1.61 -1.91
CA LEU A 114 5.55 1.94 -1.92
C LEU A 114 6.40 0.84 -1.31
N TYR A 115 6.03 0.34 -0.12
CA TYR A 115 6.76 -0.71 0.58
C TYR A 115 5.87 -1.49 1.55
N VAL A 116 6.21 -2.76 1.79
CA VAL A 116 5.64 -3.56 2.87
C VAL A 116 6.72 -4.46 3.51
N GLY A 117 6.85 -4.45 4.84
CA GLY A 117 7.83 -5.28 5.55
C GLY A 117 8.37 -4.62 6.83
N SER A 118 9.47 -5.15 7.38
CA SER A 118 10.09 -4.63 8.61
C SER A 118 10.68 -3.22 8.45
N HIS A 119 10.54 -2.39 9.49
CA HIS A 119 11.09 -1.03 9.53
C HIS A 119 12.61 -0.97 9.29
N ALA A 120 13.36 -1.98 9.72
CA ALA A 120 14.82 -2.06 9.48
C ALA A 120 15.17 -2.12 7.98
N GLY A 121 14.30 -2.71 7.14
CA GLY A 121 14.47 -2.75 5.69
C GLY A 121 14.02 -1.49 4.95
N ILE A 122 13.41 -0.53 5.66
CA ILE A 122 12.86 0.72 5.13
C ILE A 122 13.86 1.88 5.24
N GLY A 123 14.72 1.89 6.28
CA GLY A 123 15.60 3.03 6.58
C GLY A 123 16.47 3.46 5.39
N SER A 124 17.13 2.50 4.74
CA SER A 124 17.92 2.74 3.51
C SER A 124 17.08 2.98 2.26
N LYS A 125 15.78 2.67 2.30
CA LYS A 125 14.84 2.81 1.17
C LYS A 125 14.10 4.13 1.16
N TYR A 126 14.07 4.86 2.27
CA TYR A 126 13.47 6.19 2.32
C TYR A 126 14.21 7.21 1.45
N GLU A 127 15.54 7.12 1.33
CA GLU A 127 16.31 7.94 0.39
C GLU A 127 15.99 7.61 -1.08
N ILE A 128 15.72 6.34 -1.38
CA ILE A 128 15.27 5.89 -2.72
C ILE A 128 13.84 6.36 -3.00
N LEU A 129 12.96 6.33 -2.00
CA LEU A 129 11.60 6.86 -2.10
C LEU A 129 11.62 8.37 -2.31
N HIS A 130 12.46 9.10 -1.56
CA HIS A 130 12.64 10.53 -1.73
C HIS A 130 13.19 10.85 -3.13
N SER A 131 14.25 10.19 -3.59
CA SER A 131 14.83 10.45 -4.93
C SER A 131 13.88 10.11 -6.07
N ARG A 132 13.19 8.94 -6.04
CA ARG A 132 12.26 8.52 -7.10
C ARG A 132 10.93 9.25 -7.11
N LEU A 133 10.47 9.72 -5.95
CA LEU A 133 9.22 10.45 -5.84
C LEU A 133 9.45 11.97 -5.81
N SER A 134 10.66 12.51 -5.58
CA SER A 134 10.98 13.95 -5.39
C SER A 134 10.29 14.91 -6.37
N GLY A 135 10.32 14.61 -7.67
CA GLY A 135 9.63 15.41 -8.69
C GLY A 135 8.10 15.33 -8.64
N LYS A 136 7.56 14.21 -8.14
CA LYS A 136 6.13 13.98 -7.94
C LYS A 136 5.65 14.37 -6.54
N LEU A 137 6.51 14.33 -5.52
CA LEU A 137 6.28 14.71 -4.10
C LEU A 137 5.87 16.17 -3.96
N ARG A 138 6.32 17.04 -4.87
CA ARG A 138 5.84 18.43 -4.98
C ARG A 138 4.32 18.53 -5.15
N TYR A 139 3.66 17.55 -5.76
CA TYR A 139 2.19 17.51 -5.87
C TYR A 139 1.51 16.98 -4.60
N PHE A 140 2.16 16.11 -3.83
CA PHE A 140 1.70 15.67 -2.51
C PHE A 140 1.85 16.77 -1.43
N ASN A 141 2.56 17.84 -1.77
CA ASN A 141 2.88 19.00 -0.93
C ASN A 141 1.94 20.19 -1.14
N ARG A 142 0.94 20.12 -2.02
CA ARG A 142 -0.15 21.09 -1.95
C ARG A 142 -0.94 20.79 -0.69
N GLU A 143 -0.57 21.49 0.37
CA GLU A 143 -1.44 21.80 1.47
C GLU A 143 -2.82 22.10 0.88
N GLY A 144 -3.78 21.23 1.21
CA GLY A 144 -5.15 21.68 1.28
C GLY A 144 -5.12 22.92 2.16
N LYS A 145 -5.54 24.04 1.57
CA LYS A 145 -5.90 25.24 2.30
C LYS A 145 -6.92 24.89 3.39
#